data_AF-A0A2W6VQK5-F1
#
_entry.id   AF-A0A2W6VQK5-F1
#
_cell.length_a   1.000
_cell.length_b   1.000
_cell.length_c   1.000
_cell.angle_alpha   90.00
_cell.angle_beta   90.00
_cell.angle_gamma   90.00
#
_symmetry.space_group_name_H-M   'P 1'
#
loop_
_entity.id
_entity.type
_entity.pdbx_description
1 polymer ?
#
loop_
_entity_poly.entity_id
_entity_poly.type
_entity_poly.pdbx_seq_one_letter_code
_entity_poly.pdbx_strand_id
1 'polypeptide(L)'
;MKIGHALRAFAMLTMASAASAQVDVIVTQDYLKMGWEQISSMVPFGDLNLANDAGVATLRQRVKAEANKICGDPSAGAKNKANKDACIESVISSAEPQIVRLAADAKTR
;
A
#
# COMPACT_ATOMS: atom_id res chain seq x y z
N MET A 1 13.26 34.31 52.46
CA MET A 1 12.20 33.77 51.58
C MET A 1 12.05 34.66 50.36
N LYS A 2 12.35 34.16 49.15
CA LYS A 2 11.81 34.65 47.86
C LYS A 2 12.18 33.63 46.79
N ILE A 3 11.16 32.93 46.31
CA ILE A 3 11.20 31.86 45.30
C ILE A 3 11.03 32.56 43.95
N GLY A 4 12.04 32.47 43.07
CA GLY A 4 12.05 33.13 41.76
C GLY A 4 12.06 32.12 40.62
N HIS A 5 10.85 31.78 40.18
CA HIS A 5 10.42 31.16 38.91
C HIS A 5 11.48 30.57 37.96
N ALA A 6 11.60 29.23 38.02
CA ALA A 6 12.05 28.42 36.90
C ALA A 6 10.92 28.36 35.84
N LEU A 7 11.05 29.14 34.77
CA LEU A 7 10.18 29.00 33.59
C LEU A 7 10.54 27.69 32.88
N ARG A 8 9.72 26.66 33.08
CA ARG A 8 9.74 25.44 32.28
C ARG A 8 9.06 25.73 30.94
N ALA A 9 9.85 25.95 29.90
CA ALA A 9 9.37 25.90 28.52
C ALA A 9 9.17 24.42 28.14
N PHE A 10 7.96 23.89 28.38
CA PHE A 10 7.51 22.66 27.74
C PHE A 10 7.13 22.99 26.29
N ALA A 11 8.10 22.88 25.38
CA ALA A 11 7.83 22.88 23.96
C ALA A 11 7.06 21.60 23.62
N MET A 12 5.76 21.73 23.34
CA MET A 12 4.94 20.65 22.81
C MET A 12 5.46 20.30 21.41
N LEU A 13 6.13 19.15 21.27
CA LEU A 13 6.37 18.51 19.99
C LEU A 13 5.01 18.13 19.40
N THR A 14 4.53 18.90 18.41
CA THR A 14 3.45 18.47 17.54
C THR A 14 4.00 17.41 16.59
N MET A 15 3.81 16.14 16.93
CA MET A 15 4.01 15.03 16.00
C MET A 15 2.98 15.15 14.86
N ALA A 16 3.37 15.80 13.77
CA ALA A 16 2.67 15.69 12.50
C ALA A 16 3.00 14.31 11.92
N SER A 17 2.18 13.31 12.23
CA SER A 17 2.22 12.02 11.55
C SER A 17 1.78 12.24 10.11
N ALA A 18 2.75 12.42 9.21
CA ALA A 18 2.51 12.27 7.78
C ALA A 18 2.16 10.80 7.54
N ALA A 19 0.87 10.48 7.56
CA ALA A 19 0.37 9.19 7.10
C ALA A 19 0.77 9.09 5.62
N SER A 20 1.79 8.30 5.31
CA SER A 20 2.17 8.05 3.92
C SER A 20 1.00 7.34 3.23
N ALA A 21 0.44 8.00 2.23
CA ALA A 21 -0.70 7.52 1.45
C ALA A 21 -0.24 6.45 0.46
N GLN A 22 -0.03 5.24 0.96
CA GLN A 22 0.47 4.09 0.23
C GLN A 22 -0.33 2.81 0.52
N VAL A 23 -0.56 1.99 -0.50
CA VAL A 23 -1.16 0.65 -0.38
C VAL A 23 -0.05 -0.39 -0.52
N ASP A 24 0.01 -1.33 0.41
CA ASP A 24 0.94 -2.46 0.32
C ASP A 24 0.33 -3.55 -0.56
N VAL A 25 1.08 -4.03 -1.54
CA VAL A 25 0.69 -5.17 -2.39
C VAL A 25 1.67 -6.31 -2.16
N ILE A 26 1.14 -7.50 -1.87
CA ILE A 26 1.94 -8.67 -1.53
C ILE A 26 1.53 -9.89 -2.34
N VAL A 27 2.50 -10.73 -2.68
CA VAL A 27 2.22 -12.10 -3.12
C VAL A 27 1.77 -12.91 -1.91
N THR A 28 0.56 -13.49 -1.95
CA THR A 28 -0.01 -14.17 -0.77
C THR A 28 0.67 -15.53 -0.51
N GLN A 29 0.56 -15.99 0.74
CA GLN A 29 1.22 -17.21 1.25
C GLN A 29 0.96 -18.47 0.41
N ASP A 30 -0.22 -18.61 -0.19
CA ASP A 30 -0.53 -19.77 -1.03
C ASP A 30 0.27 -19.82 -2.32
N TYR A 31 0.78 -18.67 -2.78
CA TYR A 31 1.60 -18.57 -3.99
C TYR A 31 3.08 -18.76 -3.70
N LEU A 32 3.53 -18.50 -2.46
CA LEU A 32 4.87 -18.85 -2.01
C LEU A 32 5.12 -20.36 -2.10
N LYS A 33 4.08 -21.18 -1.83
CA LYS A 33 4.13 -22.64 -1.97
C LYS A 33 4.32 -23.10 -3.42
N MET A 34 4.02 -22.24 -4.39
CA MET A 34 4.24 -22.50 -5.83
C MET A 34 5.64 -22.08 -6.31
N GLY A 35 6.52 -21.66 -5.40
CA GLY A 35 7.90 -21.26 -5.72
C GLY A 35 8.05 -19.77 -6.05
N TRP A 36 7.05 -18.95 -5.73
CA TRP A 36 7.18 -17.49 -5.77
C TRP A 36 7.94 -17.00 -4.53
N GLU A 37 8.86 -16.06 -4.72
CA GLU A 37 9.45 -15.34 -3.60
C GLU A 37 8.41 -14.39 -2.98
N GLN A 38 8.54 -14.15 -1.67
CA GLN A 38 7.72 -13.15 -1.00
C GLN A 38 8.18 -11.77 -1.42
N ILE A 39 7.48 -11.21 -2.40
CA ILE A 39 7.73 -9.86 -2.91
C ILE A 39 6.59 -8.96 -2.43
N SER A 40 6.96 -7.87 -1.77
CA SER A 40 6.06 -6.78 -1.40
C SER A 40 6.45 -5.52 -2.17
N SER A 41 5.47 -4.84 -2.75
CA SER A 41 5.66 -3.50 -3.33
C SER A 41 4.63 -2.54 -2.76
N MET A 42 4.91 -1.26 -2.92
CA MET A 42 4.16 -0.17 -2.35
C MET A 42 3.60 0.72 -3.46
N VAL A 43 2.29 0.90 -3.47
CA VAL A 43 1.59 1.67 -4.50
C VAL A 43 1.18 3.03 -3.93
N PRO A 44 1.80 4.14 -4.38
CA PRO A 44 1.44 5.47 -3.90
C PRO A 44 0.07 5.92 -4.45
N PHE A 45 -0.72 6.53 -3.58
CA PHE A 45 -2.04 7.07 -3.92
C PHE A 45 -2.29 8.48 -3.40
N GLY A 46 -1.30 9.14 -2.78
CA GLY A 46 -1.48 10.47 -2.17
C GLY A 46 -1.92 11.57 -3.13
N ASP A 47 -1.78 11.36 -4.44
CA ASP A 47 -2.23 12.25 -5.51
C ASP A 47 -3.66 11.95 -6.00
N LEU A 48 -4.30 10.89 -5.50
CA LEU A 48 -5.62 10.43 -5.95
C LEU A 48 -6.73 10.91 -5.01
N ASN A 49 -7.84 11.37 -5.61
CA ASN A 49 -9.07 11.61 -4.87
C ASN A 49 -9.86 10.29 -4.72
N LEU A 50 -9.64 9.58 -3.60
CA LEU A 50 -10.31 8.31 -3.31
C LEU A 50 -11.79 8.46 -2.87
N ALA A 51 -12.29 9.69 -2.69
CA ALA A 51 -13.70 9.92 -2.39
C ALA A 51 -14.61 9.69 -3.61
N ASN A 52 -14.04 9.67 -4.82
CA ASN A 52 -14.77 9.41 -6.06
C ASN A 52 -14.30 8.13 -6.76
N ASP A 53 -15.16 7.60 -7.63
CA ASP A 53 -14.92 6.32 -8.31
C ASP A 53 -13.75 6.39 -9.30
N ALA A 54 -13.46 7.57 -9.86
CA ALA A 54 -12.34 7.75 -10.79
C ALA A 54 -10.98 7.60 -10.10
N GLY A 55 -10.81 8.14 -8.89
CA GLY A 55 -9.60 7.97 -8.09
C GLY A 55 -9.42 6.52 -7.63
N VAL A 56 -10.50 5.87 -7.20
CA VAL A 56 -10.46 4.43 -6.86
C VAL A 56 -10.12 3.57 -8.07
N ALA A 57 -10.69 3.85 -9.24
CA ALA A 57 -10.37 3.15 -10.48
C ALA A 57 -8.89 3.33 -10.86
N THR A 58 -8.35 4.55 -10.70
CA THR A 58 -6.93 4.84 -10.96
C THR A 58 -6.03 4.06 -10.00
N LEU A 59 -6.38 3.98 -8.72
CA LEU A 59 -5.63 3.20 -7.74
C LEU A 59 -5.61 1.70 -8.10
N ARG A 60 -6.77 1.13 -8.47
CA ARG A 60 -6.84 -0.27 -8.94
C ARG A 60 -5.98 -0.51 -10.17
N GLN A 61 -5.94 0.44 -11.12
CA GLN A 61 -5.08 0.34 -12.29
C GLN A 61 -3.59 0.36 -11.91
N ARG A 62 -3.18 1.19 -10.95
CA ARG A 62 -1.79 1.23 -10.45
C ARG A 62 -1.40 -0.08 -9.77
N VAL A 63 -2.27 -0.63 -8.93
CA VAL A 63 -2.07 -1.94 -8.32
C VAL A 63 -1.91 -3.03 -9.38
N LYS A 64 -2.76 -3.03 -10.42
CA LYS A 64 -2.62 -3.98 -11.54
C LYS A 64 -1.31 -3.79 -12.29
N ALA A 65 -0.87 -2.55 -12.52
CA ALA A 65 0.41 -2.29 -13.17
C ALA A 65 1.59 -2.80 -12.32
N GLU A 66 1.54 -2.61 -11.01
CA GLU A 66 2.56 -3.09 -10.07
C GLU A 66 2.58 -4.62 -9.98
N ALA A 67 1.41 -5.26 -9.92
CA ALA A 67 1.27 -6.71 -10.01
C ALA A 67 1.89 -7.27 -11.29
N ASN A 68 1.71 -6.58 -12.42
CA ASN A 68 2.34 -6.97 -13.69
C ASN A 68 3.87 -6.87 -13.65
N LYS A 69 4.45 -5.93 -12.90
CA LYS A 69 5.90 -5.82 -12.73
C LYS A 69 6.42 -6.98 -11.88
N ILE A 70 5.80 -7.21 -10.71
CA ILE A 70 6.16 -8.29 -9.78
C ILE A 70 6.07 -9.65 -10.48
N CYS A 71 4.94 -9.93 -11.13
CA CYS A 71 4.65 -11.22 -11.74
C CYS A 71 5.22 -11.36 -13.17
N GLY A 72 5.71 -10.26 -13.75
CA GLY A 72 6.26 -10.21 -15.11
C GLY A 72 7.78 -10.17 -15.17
N ASP A 73 8.47 -10.22 -14.02
CA ASP A 73 9.93 -10.18 -13.96
C ASP A 73 10.53 -11.32 -14.81
N PRO A 74 11.35 -11.00 -15.83
CA PRO A 74 11.98 -12.02 -16.68
C PRO A 74 12.92 -12.96 -15.91
N SER A 75 13.39 -12.54 -14.74
CA SER A 75 14.23 -13.29 -13.79
C SER A 75 13.45 -14.36 -13.02
N ALA A 76 12.12 -14.28 -13.02
CA ALA A 76 11.28 -15.33 -12.45
C ALA A 76 11.44 -16.62 -13.28
N GLY A 77 11.77 -17.73 -12.61
CA GLY A 77 12.00 -19.03 -13.24
C GLY A 77 10.82 -19.50 -14.10
N ALA A 78 11.05 -20.44 -15.02
CA ALA A 78 10.05 -20.87 -16.02
C ALA A 78 8.68 -21.31 -15.44
N LYS A 79 8.67 -21.88 -14.21
CA LYS A 79 7.44 -22.24 -13.49
C LYS A 79 6.60 -21.01 -13.07
N ASN A 80 7.27 -19.90 -12.78
CA ASN A 80 6.61 -18.65 -12.37
C ASN A 80 5.96 -17.95 -13.57
N LYS A 81 6.53 -18.10 -14.77
CA LYS A 81 5.92 -17.55 -16.00
C LYS A 81 4.61 -18.25 -16.40
N ALA A 82 4.49 -19.56 -16.14
CA ALA A 82 3.29 -20.33 -16.46
C ALA A 82 2.05 -19.91 -15.62
N ASN A 83 2.28 -19.36 -14.43
CA ASN A 83 1.24 -18.97 -13.49
C ASN A 83 1.14 -17.45 -13.30
N LYS A 84 1.56 -16.68 -14.30
CA LYS A 84 1.60 -15.21 -14.23
C LYS A 84 0.24 -14.61 -13.88
N ASP A 85 -0.83 -15.06 -14.53
CA ASP A 85 -2.18 -14.52 -14.29
C ASP A 85 -2.64 -14.78 -12.85
N ALA A 86 -2.35 -15.99 -12.34
CA ALA A 86 -2.67 -16.36 -10.97
C ALA A 86 -1.87 -15.51 -9.95
N CYS A 87 -0.60 -15.21 -10.24
CA CYS A 87 0.19 -14.28 -9.43
C CYS A 87 -0.41 -12.87 -9.44
N ILE A 88 -0.78 -12.35 -10.63
CA ILE A 88 -1.38 -11.02 -10.76
C ILE A 88 -2.68 -10.94 -9.95
N GLU A 89 -3.54 -11.95 -10.08
CA GLU A 89 -4.78 -12.04 -9.32
C GLU A 89 -4.53 -12.07 -7.81
N SER A 90 -3.54 -12.83 -7.33
CA SER A 90 -3.17 -12.84 -5.92
C SER A 90 -2.76 -11.47 -5.41
N VAL A 91 -1.93 -10.75 -6.16
CA VAL A 91 -1.41 -9.45 -5.75
C VAL A 91 -2.57 -8.45 -5.70
N ILE A 92 -3.45 -8.45 -6.71
CA ILE A 92 -4.64 -7.60 -6.74
C ILE A 92 -5.58 -7.94 -5.57
N SER A 93 -5.84 -9.23 -5.33
CA SER A 93 -6.71 -9.69 -4.24
C SER A 93 -6.18 -9.27 -2.86
N SER A 94 -4.86 -9.25 -2.67
CA SER A 94 -4.23 -8.75 -1.43
C SER A 94 -4.46 -7.25 -1.18
N ALA A 95 -4.61 -6.48 -2.26
CA ALA A 95 -4.73 -5.03 -2.22
C ALA A 95 -6.19 -4.56 -2.12
N GLU A 96 -7.14 -5.32 -2.65
CA GLU A 96 -8.54 -4.90 -2.76
C GLU A 96 -9.19 -4.53 -1.41
N PRO A 97 -9.00 -5.27 -0.30
CA PRO A 97 -9.53 -4.88 1.00
C PRO A 97 -8.98 -3.52 1.49
N GLN A 98 -7.73 -3.21 1.17
CA GLN A 98 -7.10 -1.94 1.53
C GLN A 98 -7.68 -0.80 0.68
N ILE A 99 -7.86 -1.01 -0.63
CA ILE A 99 -8.49 -0.04 -1.52
C ILE A 99 -9.91 0.29 -1.06
N VAL A 100 -10.71 -0.74 -0.72
CA VAL A 100 -12.09 -0.57 -0.25
C VAL A 100 -12.12 0.23 1.05
N ARG A 101 -11.24 -0.10 2.00
CA ARG A 101 -11.13 0.65 3.27
C ARG A 101 -10.75 2.12 3.03
N LEU A 102 -9.72 2.37 2.22
CA LEU A 102 -9.27 3.73 1.91
C LEU A 102 -10.35 4.55 1.20
N ALA A 103 -11.11 3.94 0.29
CA ALA A 103 -12.24 4.60 -0.38
C ALA A 103 -13.37 4.93 0.61
N ALA A 104 -13.67 4.04 1.57
CA ALA A 104 -14.65 4.29 2.62
C ALA A 104 -14.20 5.42 3.56
N ASP A 105 -12.93 5.38 4.00
CA ASP A 105 -12.34 6.41 4.86
C ASP A 105 -12.31 7.77 4.16
N ALA A 106 -12.04 7.81 2.85
CA ALA A 106 -12.03 9.05 2.06
C ALA A 106 -13.42 9.67 1.88
N LYS A 107 -14.50 8.87 1.88
CA LYS A 107 -15.88 9.34 1.75
C LYS A 107 -16.46 9.92 3.05
N THR A 108 -15.84 9.64 4.19
CA THR A 108 -16.30 10.08 5.51
C THR A 108 -15.53 11.31 6.03
N ARG A 109 -14.53 11.77 5.29
CA ARG A 109 -13.79 13.02 5.54
C ARG A 109 -14.41 14.18 4.78
#